data_AF-A0A963A5I2-F1
#
_entry.id   AF-A0A963A5I2-F1
#
_cell.length_a   1.000
_cell.length_b   1.000
_cell.length_c   1.000
_cell.angle_alpha   90.00
_cell.angle_beta   90.00
_cell.angle_gamma   90.00
#
_symmetry.space_group_name_H-M   'P 1'
#
loop_
_entity.id
_entity.type
_entity.pdbx_description
1 polymer ?
#
loop_
_entity_poly.entity_id
_entity_poly.type
_entity_poly.pdbx_seq_one_letter_code
_entity_poly.pdbx_strand_id
1 'polypeptide(L)'
;MQKIIVICLFAAIGIVDAGVYRWVDQNGQIHFSDQPRAGAEQIKLKETSIYTPPSASETGAANPEAQESEPVPPENASAAANYESISIASPENNQVIRSIDGMVNVSVELRPGLLAGHKIRIYLDGVRAAQDL
;
A
#
# COMPACT_ATOMS: atom_id res chain seq x y z
N MET A 1 30.31 -45.87 25.60
CA MET A 1 29.80 -46.30 24.26
C MET A 1 28.41 -45.71 23.95
N GLN A 2 27.54 -45.46 24.93
CA GLN A 2 26.20 -44.89 24.73
C GLN A 2 26.17 -43.46 24.15
N LYS A 3 27.18 -42.64 24.45
CA LYS A 3 27.30 -41.26 23.91
C LYS A 3 27.60 -41.21 22.39
N ILE A 4 28.21 -42.26 21.83
CA ILE A 4 28.53 -42.33 20.39
C ILE A 4 27.29 -42.67 19.56
N ILE A 5 26.38 -43.49 20.11
CA ILE A 5 25.12 -43.87 19.44
C ILE A 5 24.18 -42.66 19.29
N VAL A 6 24.14 -41.77 20.28
CA VAL A 6 23.31 -40.55 20.23
C VAL A 6 23.82 -39.55 19.17
N ILE A 7 25.14 -39.47 18.95
CA ILE A 7 25.74 -38.60 17.93
C ILE A 7 25.45 -39.12 16.51
N CYS A 8 25.48 -40.44 16.29
CA CYS A 8 25.10 -41.02 14.98
C CYS A 8 23.60 -40.86 14.67
N LEU A 9 22.73 -40.87 15.69
CA LEU A 9 21.28 -40.72 15.47
C LEU A 9 20.90 -39.29 15.06
N PHE A 10 21.68 -38.28 15.46
CA PHE A 10 21.43 -36.88 15.07
C PHE A 10 21.91 -36.55 13.65
N ALA A 11 22.87 -37.31 13.11
CA ALA A 11 23.43 -37.09 11.77
C ALA A 11 22.52 -37.57 10.62
N ALA A 12 21.42 -38.27 10.93
CA ALA A 12 20.49 -38.81 9.93
C ALA A 12 19.33 -37.85 9.58
N ILE A 13 19.30 -36.64 10.15
CA ILE A 13 18.28 -35.64 9.82
C ILE A 13 18.71 -34.97 8.50
N GLY A 14 18.24 -35.53 7.39
CA GLY A 14 18.46 -34.99 6.05
C GLY A 14 17.88 -33.58 5.92
N ILE A 15 18.61 -32.70 5.24
CA ILE A 15 18.15 -31.36 4.87
C ILE A 15 17.09 -31.53 3.79
N VAL A 16 15.82 -31.30 4.13
CA VAL A 16 14.74 -31.25 3.13
C VAL A 16 14.72 -29.84 2.55
N ASP A 17 15.10 -29.72 1.27
CA ASP A 17 15.01 -28.45 0.53
C ASP A 17 13.66 -28.39 -0.18
N ALA A 18 12.84 -27.41 0.16
CA ALA A 18 11.47 -27.25 -0.34
C ALA A 18 11.46 -26.57 -1.73
N GLY A 19 12.03 -27.26 -2.73
CA GLY A 19 12.05 -26.83 -4.13
C GLY A 19 10.92 -27.43 -4.96
N VAL A 20 10.38 -26.67 -5.91
CA VAL A 20 9.43 -27.18 -6.93
C VAL A 20 10.23 -27.59 -8.16
N TYR A 21 10.07 -28.83 -8.64
CA TYR A 21 10.82 -29.38 -9.77
C TYR A 21 9.90 -29.65 -10.97
N ARG A 22 10.37 -29.36 -12.18
CA ARG A 22 9.66 -29.63 -13.44
C ARG A 22 10.49 -30.51 -14.37
N TRP A 23 9.85 -31.49 -15.00
CA TRP A 23 10.48 -32.25 -16.09
C TRP A 23 9.48 -32.51 -17.22
N VAL A 24 10.01 -32.85 -18.39
CA VAL A 24 9.25 -33.28 -19.56
C VAL A 24 9.52 -34.76 -19.79
N ASP A 25 8.48 -35.58 -19.91
CA ASP A 25 8.63 -37.00 -20.19
C ASP A 25 8.87 -37.29 -21.68
N GLN A 26 9.10 -38.57 -22.03
CA GLN A 26 9.38 -38.99 -23.41
C GLN A 26 8.20 -38.76 -24.37
N ASN A 27 7.00 -38.54 -23.84
CA ASN A 27 5.79 -38.24 -24.60
C ASN A 27 5.53 -36.73 -24.69
N GLY A 28 6.44 -35.90 -24.18
CA GLY A 28 6.31 -34.45 -24.18
C GLY A 28 5.41 -33.88 -23.08
N GLN A 29 4.99 -34.67 -22.10
CA GLN A 29 4.12 -34.19 -21.01
C GLN A 29 4.96 -33.56 -19.90
N ILE A 30 4.48 -32.41 -19.40
CA ILE A 30 5.14 -31.63 -18.36
C ILE A 30 4.61 -32.08 -17.01
N HIS A 31 5.51 -32.43 -16.09
CA HIS A 31 5.18 -32.84 -14.73
C HIS A 31 5.84 -31.91 -13.72
N PHE A 32 5.17 -31.72 -12.57
CA PHE A 32 5.66 -30.93 -11.43
C PHE A 32 5.68 -31.79 -10.16
N SER A 33 6.72 -31.66 -9.34
CA SER A 33 6.83 -32.38 -8.07
C SER A 33 7.67 -31.60 -7.06
N ASP A 34 7.35 -31.73 -5.78
CA ASP A 34 8.14 -31.17 -4.67
C ASP A 34 9.33 -32.07 -4.27
N GLN A 35 9.57 -33.17 -5.01
CA GLN A 35 10.69 -34.09 -4.79
C GLN A 35 11.71 -34.03 -5.93
N PRO A 36 13.02 -34.02 -5.64
CA PRO A 36 14.06 -34.03 -6.65
C PRO A 36 14.04 -35.35 -7.44
N ARG A 37 14.11 -35.26 -8.76
CA ARG A 37 14.16 -36.42 -9.68
C ARG A 37 15.25 -36.22 -10.73
N ALA A 38 15.84 -37.32 -11.19
CA ALA A 38 16.86 -37.29 -12.24
C ALA A 38 16.25 -36.69 -13.52
N GLY A 39 16.86 -35.61 -14.03
CA GLY A 39 16.39 -34.88 -15.22
C GLY A 39 15.33 -33.80 -14.94
N ALA A 40 14.99 -33.53 -13.68
CA ALA A 40 14.10 -32.43 -13.33
C ALA A 40 14.88 -31.12 -13.09
N GLU A 41 14.34 -30.03 -13.62
CA GLU A 41 14.86 -28.68 -13.41
C GLU A 41 14.17 -28.04 -12.20
N GLN A 42 14.96 -27.51 -11.27
CA GLN A 42 14.43 -26.79 -10.11
C GLN A 42 13.87 -25.43 -10.56
N ILE A 43 12.59 -25.20 -10.32
CA ILE A 43 11.94 -23.92 -10.59
C ILE A 43 12.09 -23.02 -9.37
N LYS A 44 12.79 -21.91 -9.57
CA LYS A 44 12.74 -20.79 -8.62
C LYS A 44 11.44 -20.03 -8.85
N LEU A 45 10.47 -20.20 -7.95
CA LEU A 45 9.26 -19.39 -7.97
C LEU A 45 9.65 -17.93 -7.83
N LYS A 46 9.12 -17.08 -8.72
CA LYS A 46 9.22 -15.63 -8.57
C LYS A 46 8.46 -15.24 -7.31
N GLU A 47 8.99 -14.29 -6.56
CA GLU A 47 8.29 -13.74 -5.40
C GLU A 47 6.93 -13.22 -5.86
N THR A 48 5.87 -13.75 -5.24
CA THR A 48 4.51 -13.27 -5.45
C THR A 48 4.45 -11.84 -4.96
N SER A 49 3.85 -10.94 -5.74
CA SER A 49 3.59 -9.57 -5.29
C SER A 49 2.62 -9.60 -4.11
N ILE A 50 3.13 -9.53 -2.89
CA ILE A 50 2.31 -9.46 -1.67
C ILE A 50 2.02 -7.99 -1.39
N TYR A 51 0.74 -7.64 -1.39
CA TYR A 51 0.28 -6.34 -0.90
C TYR A 51 0.08 -6.42 0.62
N THR A 52 0.83 -5.61 1.36
CA THR A 52 0.60 -5.39 2.79
C THR A 52 -0.26 -4.14 2.94
N PRO A 53 -1.53 -4.24 3.38
CA PRO A 53 -2.32 -3.06 3.67
C PRO A 53 -1.69 -2.26 4.82
N PRO A 54 -1.80 -0.92 4.82
CA PRO A 54 -1.38 -0.13 5.96
C PRO A 54 -2.14 -0.59 7.21
N SER A 55 -1.42 -0.72 8.33
CA SER A 55 -2.04 -1.06 9.61
C SER A 55 -3.00 0.07 9.98
N ALA A 56 -4.28 -0.25 10.14
CA ALA A 56 -5.25 0.69 10.67
C ALA A 56 -4.84 1.00 12.11
N SER A 57 -4.17 2.14 12.32
CA SER A 57 -4.02 2.70 13.64
C SER A 57 -5.43 3.00 14.15
N GLU A 58 -5.85 2.28 15.18
CA GLU A 58 -7.01 2.63 15.98
C GLU A 58 -6.74 3.99 16.64
N THR A 59 -7.08 5.08 15.96
CA THR A 59 -7.28 6.36 16.65
C THR A 59 -8.68 6.36 17.25
N GLY A 60 -8.80 5.62 18.35
CA GLY A 60 -9.97 5.56 19.20
C GLY A 60 -9.58 5.85 20.64
N ALA A 61 -9.38 7.11 20.98
CA ALA A 61 -9.56 7.61 22.34
C ALA A 61 -9.89 9.11 22.26
N ALA A 62 -11.19 9.40 22.35
CA ALA A 62 -11.65 10.73 22.69
C ALA A 62 -11.09 11.10 24.09
N ASN A 63 -10.41 12.23 24.19
CA ASN A 63 -10.15 12.91 25.45
C ASN A 63 -10.98 14.20 25.47
N PRO A 64 -12.03 14.31 26.30
CA PRO A 64 -12.77 15.54 26.46
C PRO A 64 -12.19 16.31 27.65
N GLU A 65 -11.18 17.17 27.45
CA GLU A 65 -10.95 18.32 28.34
C GLU A 65 -9.85 19.27 27.84
N ALA A 66 -10.15 20.57 28.01
CA ALA A 66 -9.30 21.75 27.87
C ALA A 66 -8.96 22.24 26.43
N GLN A 67 -9.95 22.86 25.76
CA GLN A 67 -9.68 23.91 24.78
C GLN A 67 -9.17 25.16 25.53
N GLU A 68 -7.86 25.24 25.73
CA GLU A 68 -7.20 26.52 25.93
C GLU A 68 -7.13 27.23 24.58
N SER A 69 -7.72 28.41 24.53
CA SER A 69 -7.82 29.22 23.33
C SER A 69 -6.46 29.86 23.06
N GLU A 70 -5.63 29.20 22.25
CA GLU A 70 -4.50 29.90 21.64
C GLU A 70 -5.04 30.93 20.63
N PRO A 71 -4.57 32.18 20.68
CA PRO A 71 -5.00 33.20 19.75
C PRO A 71 -4.49 32.82 18.36
N VAL A 72 -5.42 32.51 17.46
CA VAL A 72 -5.15 32.40 16.04
C VAL A 72 -4.39 33.67 15.64
N PRO A 73 -3.12 33.59 15.18
CA PRO A 73 -2.43 34.73 14.62
C PRO A 73 -3.33 35.33 13.55
N PRO A 74 -3.49 36.66 13.45
CA PRO A 74 -4.40 37.24 12.48
C PRO A 74 -4.04 36.66 11.12
N GLU A 75 -4.91 35.81 10.58
CA GLU A 75 -4.86 35.45 9.18
C GLU A 75 -4.84 36.80 8.49
N ASN A 76 -3.69 37.11 7.88
CA ASN A 76 -3.62 38.19 6.94
C ASN A 76 -4.75 37.91 5.95
N ALA A 77 -5.84 38.65 6.13
CA ALA A 77 -6.94 38.77 5.20
C ALA A 77 -6.32 39.28 3.90
N SER A 78 -5.70 38.37 3.17
CA SER A 78 -5.36 38.55 1.77
C SER A 78 -6.71 38.67 1.12
N ALA A 79 -7.09 39.93 0.89
CA ALA A 79 -8.23 40.43 0.16
C ALA A 79 -9.31 39.36 -0.02
N ALA A 80 -10.31 39.35 0.87
CA ALA A 80 -11.46 38.45 0.84
C ALA A 80 -11.84 38.13 -0.61
N ALA A 81 -11.32 37.00 -1.08
CA ALA A 81 -11.59 36.51 -2.41
C ALA A 81 -13.06 36.14 -2.35
N ASN A 82 -13.91 36.90 -3.03
CA ASN A 82 -15.36 36.71 -2.99
C ASN A 82 -15.72 35.43 -3.78
N TYR A 83 -15.34 34.27 -3.24
CA TYR A 83 -15.82 32.98 -3.68
C TYR A 83 -17.15 32.69 -2.99
N GLU A 84 -18.18 32.45 -3.80
CA GLU A 84 -19.51 32.04 -3.36
C GLU A 84 -19.52 30.57 -2.95
N SER A 85 -18.81 29.72 -3.70
CA SER A 85 -18.70 28.29 -3.39
C SER A 85 -17.41 27.65 -3.90
N ILE A 86 -16.97 26.62 -3.17
CA ILE A 86 -15.95 25.66 -3.58
C ILE A 86 -16.44 24.26 -3.23
N SER A 87 -16.39 23.33 -4.18
CA SER A 87 -16.77 21.94 -3.96
C SER A 87 -15.92 20.98 -4.79
N ILE A 88 -15.76 19.76 -4.29
CA ILE A 88 -15.17 18.67 -5.06
C ILE A 88 -16.29 18.08 -5.93
N ALA A 89 -16.16 18.24 -7.25
CA ALA A 89 -17.10 17.71 -8.23
C ALA A 89 -16.85 16.21 -8.49
N SER A 90 -15.61 15.76 -8.35
CA SER A 90 -15.22 14.35 -8.45
C SER A 90 -13.92 14.13 -7.67
N PRO A 91 -13.74 12.99 -6.98
CA PRO A 91 -14.70 11.90 -6.79
C PRO A 91 -15.90 12.29 -5.92
N GLU A 92 -16.99 11.52 -6.00
CA GLU A 92 -18.14 11.68 -5.11
C GLU A 92 -17.80 11.23 -3.68
N ASN A 93 -18.55 11.71 -2.70
CA ASN A 93 -18.39 11.30 -1.32
C ASN A 93 -18.61 9.77 -1.19
N ASN A 94 -17.66 9.07 -0.57
CA ASN A 94 -17.63 7.60 -0.46
C ASN A 94 -17.52 6.84 -1.78
N GLN A 95 -17.10 7.48 -2.89
CA GLN A 95 -16.85 6.76 -4.13
C GLN A 95 -15.67 5.79 -3.98
N VAL A 96 -15.89 4.54 -4.38
CA VAL A 96 -14.81 3.53 -4.45
C VAL A 96 -13.99 3.77 -5.70
N ILE A 97 -12.72 4.12 -5.51
CA ILE A 97 -11.76 4.35 -6.60
C ILE A 97 -10.82 3.16 -6.69
N ARG A 98 -10.75 2.52 -7.86
CA ARG A 98 -9.73 1.51 -8.17
C ARG A 98 -8.77 2.08 -9.21
N SER A 99 -7.58 2.45 -8.75
CA SER A 99 -6.47 2.86 -9.60
C SER A 99 -5.30 1.91 -9.37
N ILE A 100 -4.79 1.34 -10.46
CA ILE A 100 -3.68 0.38 -10.46
C ILE A 100 -2.33 1.12 -10.46
N ASP A 101 -2.34 2.36 -10.94
CA ASP A 101 -1.21 3.28 -11.08
C ASP A 101 -1.08 4.27 -9.90
N GLY A 102 -1.96 4.21 -8.91
CA GLY A 102 -1.94 5.09 -7.73
C GLY A 102 -2.38 6.54 -8.02
N MET A 103 -3.04 6.79 -9.15
CA MET A 103 -3.55 8.10 -9.53
C MET A 103 -5.03 8.26 -9.16
N VAL A 104 -5.36 9.36 -8.47
CA VAL A 104 -6.72 9.76 -8.16
C VAL A 104 -7.01 11.09 -8.86
N ASN A 105 -7.96 11.07 -9.80
CA ASN A 105 -8.38 12.29 -10.48
C ASN A 105 -9.36 13.06 -9.60
N VAL A 106 -9.02 14.31 -9.29
CA VAL A 106 -9.86 15.22 -8.48
C VAL A 106 -10.25 16.40 -9.35
N SER A 107 -11.56 16.69 -9.40
CA SER A 107 -12.13 17.86 -10.07
C SER A 107 -12.77 18.77 -9.03
N VAL A 108 -12.44 20.05 -9.08
CA VAL A 108 -12.96 21.06 -8.15
C VAL A 108 -13.78 22.08 -8.94
N GLU A 109 -14.96 22.40 -8.45
CA GLU A 109 -15.80 23.48 -8.96
C GLU A 109 -15.67 24.70 -8.03
N LEU A 110 -15.48 25.89 -8.63
CA LEU A 110 -15.41 27.16 -7.92
C LEU A 110 -16.35 28.16 -8.56
N ARG A 111 -17.02 28.97 -7.73
CA ARG A 111 -17.87 30.08 -8.17
C ARG A 111 -17.49 31.35 -7.41
N PRO A 112 -17.11 32.45 -8.10
CA PRO A 112 -16.68 32.50 -9.50
C PRO A 112 -15.42 31.63 -9.73
N GLY A 113 -15.03 31.46 -10.99
CA GLY A 113 -13.81 30.72 -11.34
C GLY A 113 -12.56 31.28 -10.64
N LEU A 114 -11.50 30.47 -10.60
CA LEU A 114 -10.26 30.81 -9.89
C LEU A 114 -9.76 32.21 -10.30
N LEU A 115 -9.71 33.12 -9.32
CA LEU A 115 -9.27 34.50 -9.52
C LEU A 115 -7.76 34.55 -9.76
N ALA A 116 -7.33 35.55 -10.52
CA ALA A 116 -5.92 35.71 -10.88
C ALA A 116 -5.03 35.86 -9.63
N GLY A 117 -3.98 35.05 -9.55
CA GLY A 117 -3.04 35.04 -8.42
C GLY A 117 -3.47 34.18 -7.24
N HIS A 118 -4.66 33.59 -7.27
CA HIS A 118 -5.09 32.63 -6.26
C HIS A 118 -4.65 31.22 -6.65
N LYS A 119 -4.56 30.35 -5.64
CA LYS A 119 -4.09 28.97 -5.80
C LYS A 119 -5.00 28.00 -5.10
N ILE A 120 -5.17 26.82 -5.67
CA ILE A 120 -5.89 25.69 -5.05
C ILE A 120 -4.87 24.69 -4.49
N ARG A 121 -5.14 24.21 -3.28
CA ARG A 121 -4.36 23.15 -2.63
C ARG A 121 -5.26 21.97 -2.29
N ILE A 122 -4.80 20.77 -2.62
CA ILE A 122 -5.50 19.52 -2.36
C ILE A 122 -4.73 18.75 -1.29
N TYR A 123 -5.47 18.23 -0.31
CA TYR A 123 -4.94 17.41 0.76
C TYR A 123 -5.60 16.03 0.74
N LEU A 124 -4.80 15.00 1.00
CA LEU A 124 -5.23 13.62 1.23
C LEU A 124 -4.70 13.19 2.60
N ASP A 125 -5.58 12.84 3.52
CA ASP A 125 -5.23 12.47 4.90
C ASP A 125 -4.31 13.48 5.61
N GLY A 126 -4.54 14.78 5.35
CA GLY A 126 -3.73 15.88 5.89
C GLY A 126 -2.39 16.13 5.18
N VAL A 127 -2.01 15.28 4.22
CA VAL A 127 -0.79 15.43 3.41
C VAL A 127 -1.14 16.15 2.10
N ARG A 128 -0.32 17.11 1.69
CA ARG A 128 -0.51 17.82 0.42
C ARG A 128 -0.34 16.85 -0.75
N ALA A 129 -1.43 16.62 -1.49
CA ALA A 129 -1.50 15.62 -2.57
C ALA A 129 -1.20 16.21 -3.96
N ALA A 130 -1.44 17.51 -4.14
CA ALA A 130 -1.19 18.20 -5.42
C ALA A 130 -0.29 19.43 -5.24
N GLN A 131 0.44 19.76 -6.30
CA GLN A 131 1.14 21.04 -6.41
C GLN A 131 0.11 22.16 -6.63
N ASP A 132 0.42 23.37 -6.17
CA ASP A 132 -0.51 24.52 -6.24
C ASP A 132 -1.04 24.69 -7.68
N LEU A 133 -2.37 24.61 -7.84
CA LEU A 133 -3.08 24.86 -9.11
C LEU A 133 -3.48 26.33 -9.23
#